data_AF-A0A852NT37-F1
#
_entry.id   AF-A0A852NT37-F1
#
_cell.length_a   1.000
_cell.length_b   1.000
_cell.length_c   1.000
_cell.angle_alpha   90.00
_cell.angle_beta   90.00
_cell.angle_gamma   90.00
#
_symmetry.space_group_name_H-M   'P 1'
#
loop_
_entity.id
_entity.type
_entity.pdbx_description
1 polymer ?
#
loop_
_entity_poly.entity_id
_entity_poly.type
_entity_poly.pdbx_seq_one_letter_code
_entity_poly.pdbx_strand_id
1 'polypeptide(L)'
;LTEPSPVLDLKAEYVGVNSVNLTWMVNDPASNSYTYRIEVVRGTSVRNLTSSVPEAEITELIPGTMYSFRVSAVAADHETEGEGSSIDLYTKPSPVLDLKAEYVGVNSVNLTWMVNDPASNSYTYRIEVVRGTSVRNLTSSVPEAEITELIPGTMYSFRVSAVTADNETEGEGSSIDLYTKPGPVLDLKAEYVGVTSVSLTWMVNDSASNSYTYRIEVVRGTSVRNLTSSVPEAEITELIPGTMYSFRVSAVAADNETEGEGSSI
;
A
#
# COMPACT_ATOMS: atom_id res chain seq x y z
N LEU A 1 -15.75 23.49 50.06
CA LEU A 1 -16.16 23.03 48.72
C LEU A 1 -16.22 21.51 48.76
N THR A 2 -17.12 20.87 48.03
CA THR A 2 -17.11 19.41 47.87
C THR A 2 -16.35 19.03 46.61
N GLU A 3 -15.78 17.84 46.60
CA GLU A 3 -15.12 17.27 45.43
C GLU A 3 -16.14 17.07 44.28
N PRO A 4 -15.78 17.38 43.02
CA PRO A 4 -16.60 17.07 41.86
C PRO A 4 -16.91 15.58 41.73
N SER A 5 -18.09 15.26 41.19
CA SER A 5 -18.41 13.88 40.79
C SER A 5 -17.40 13.34 39.75
N PRO A 6 -17.15 12.01 39.73
CA PRO A 6 -16.18 11.41 38.82
C PRO A 6 -16.56 11.62 37.35
N VAL A 7 -15.53 11.64 36.50
CA VAL A 7 -15.71 11.57 35.04
C VAL A 7 -16.11 10.16 34.65
N LEU A 8 -17.15 10.04 33.81
CA LEU A 8 -17.71 8.78 33.32
C LEU A 8 -17.70 8.75 31.79
N ASP A 9 -17.75 7.54 31.21
CA ASP A 9 -17.82 7.31 29.76
C ASP A 9 -16.76 8.08 28.96
N LEU A 10 -15.53 8.14 29.47
CA LEU A 10 -14.41 8.73 28.74
C LEU A 10 -14.10 7.85 27.52
N LYS A 11 -14.18 8.44 26.33
CA LYS A 11 -13.93 7.75 25.07
C LYS A 11 -13.31 8.68 24.03
N ALA A 12 -12.61 8.07 23.07
CA ALA A 12 -12.12 8.76 21.89
C ALA A 12 -13.16 8.68 20.77
N GLU A 13 -13.71 9.82 20.37
CA GLU A 13 -14.62 9.93 19.21
C GLU A 13 -13.85 9.92 17.90
N TYR A 14 -12.60 10.40 17.93
CA TYR A 14 -11.72 10.41 16.78
C TYR A 14 -10.27 10.18 17.20
N VAL A 15 -9.58 9.33 16.45
CA VAL A 15 -8.14 9.08 16.56
C VAL A 15 -7.50 9.35 15.21
N GLY A 16 -6.73 10.41 15.14
CA GLY A 16 -5.97 10.84 13.97
C GLY A 16 -4.48 10.55 14.11
N VAL A 17 -3.73 11.09 13.14
CA VAL A 17 -2.27 10.94 13.07
C VAL A 17 -1.57 11.78 14.15
N ASN A 18 -2.02 13.03 14.34
CA ASN A 18 -1.43 13.98 15.29
C ASN A 18 -2.44 14.54 16.29
N SER A 19 -3.67 14.02 16.29
CA SER A 19 -4.74 14.50 17.17
C SER A 19 -5.69 13.40 17.62
N VAL A 20 -6.32 13.62 18.76
CA VAL A 20 -7.36 12.77 19.35
C VAL A 20 -8.48 13.67 19.88
N ASN A 21 -9.73 13.31 19.59
CA ASN A 21 -10.89 13.97 20.16
C ASN A 21 -11.49 13.09 21.24
N LEU A 22 -11.50 13.60 22.47
CA LEU A 22 -12.06 12.91 23.63
C LEU A 22 -13.41 13.52 23.98
N THR A 23 -14.34 12.67 24.41
CA THR A 23 -15.60 13.08 25.05
C THR A 23 -15.81 12.29 26.33
N TRP A 24 -16.56 12.88 27.26
CA TRP A 24 -16.89 12.26 28.53
C TRP A 24 -18.20 12.81 29.08
N MET A 25 -18.65 12.27 30.22
CA MET A 25 -19.84 12.72 30.92
C MET A 25 -19.55 12.95 32.40
N VAL A 26 -20.27 13.91 33.00
CA VAL A 26 -20.32 14.12 34.45
C VAL A 26 -21.77 14.25 34.88
N ASN A 27 -22.21 13.34 35.74
CA ASN A 27 -23.59 13.33 36.25
C ASN A 27 -23.68 14.11 37.56
N ASP A 28 -23.54 15.42 37.48
CA ASP A 28 -23.57 16.33 38.64
C ASP A 28 -24.45 17.56 38.36
N PRO A 29 -25.40 17.92 39.24
CA PRO A 29 -26.20 19.14 39.10
C PRO A 29 -25.36 20.42 39.02
N ALA A 30 -24.15 20.43 39.61
CA ALA A 30 -23.21 21.54 39.58
C ALA A 30 -22.22 21.49 38.40
N SER A 31 -22.32 20.49 37.51
CA SER A 31 -21.38 20.27 36.39
C SER A 31 -21.19 21.47 35.48
N ASN A 32 -22.20 22.34 35.33
CA ASN A 32 -22.10 23.58 34.56
C ASN A 32 -21.05 24.57 35.09
N SER A 33 -20.55 24.39 36.31
CA SER A 33 -19.52 25.23 36.93
C SER A 33 -18.12 24.59 36.93
N TYR A 34 -18.00 23.37 36.42
CA TYR A 34 -16.74 22.64 36.42
C TYR A 34 -15.88 23.02 35.22
N THR A 35 -14.57 22.92 35.42
CA THR A 35 -13.60 22.81 34.34
C THR A 35 -13.03 21.40 34.36
N TYR A 36 -12.32 21.00 33.31
CA TYR A 36 -11.77 19.66 33.18
C TYR A 36 -10.27 19.76 33.00
N ARG A 37 -9.51 18.99 33.79
CA ARG A 37 -8.07 18.80 33.58
C ARG A 37 -7.85 17.53 32.80
N ILE A 38 -7.09 17.63 31.70
CA ILE A 38 -6.69 16.51 30.85
C ILE A 38 -5.18 16.33 31.00
N GLU A 39 -4.77 15.20 31.56
CA GLU A 39 -3.38 14.80 31.64
C GLU A 39 -3.07 13.87 30.47
N VAL A 40 -2.15 14.28 29.60
CA VAL A 40 -1.69 13.52 28.42
C VAL A 40 -0.31 12.95 28.73
N VAL A 41 -0.23 11.63 28.84
CA VAL A 41 0.99 10.93 29.27
C VAL A 41 1.56 10.11 28.12
N ARG A 42 2.87 10.26 27.89
CA ARG A 42 3.67 9.44 26.96
C ARG A 42 4.96 9.01 27.63
N GLY A 43 5.03 7.77 28.09
CA GLY A 43 6.15 7.29 28.90
C GLY A 43 6.27 8.13 30.18
N THR A 44 7.37 8.86 30.33
CA THR A 44 7.59 9.79 31.47
C THR A 44 7.19 11.24 31.18
N SER A 45 6.83 11.57 29.94
CA SER A 45 6.41 12.92 29.55
C SER A 45 4.94 13.13 29.92
N VAL A 46 4.62 14.24 30.58
CA VAL A 46 3.26 14.62 30.95
C VAL A 46 2.97 16.03 30.42
N ARG A 47 1.83 16.20 29.74
CA ARG A 47 1.29 17.49 29.28
C ARG A 47 -0.10 17.67 29.86
N ASN A 48 -0.35 18.79 30.52
CA ASN A 48 -1.66 19.13 31.07
C ASN A 48 -2.39 20.12 30.18
N LEU A 49 -3.68 19.87 29.95
CA LEU A 49 -4.60 20.73 29.22
C LEU A 49 -5.84 20.96 30.07
N THR A 50 -6.61 21.99 29.72
CA THR A 50 -7.88 22.30 30.38
C THR A 50 -8.99 22.47 29.36
N SER A 51 -10.19 22.00 29.68
CA SER A 51 -11.41 22.25 28.89
C SER A 51 -12.53 22.81 29.77
N SER A 52 -13.36 23.68 29.21
CA SER A 52 -14.57 24.21 29.87
C SER A 52 -15.83 23.43 29.51
N VAL A 53 -15.72 22.43 28.64
CA VAL A 53 -16.80 21.58 28.15
C VAL A 53 -16.38 20.11 28.26
N PRO A 54 -17.31 19.15 28.26
CA PRO A 54 -16.99 17.73 28.45
C PRO A 54 -16.44 17.06 27.18
N GLU A 55 -15.61 17.79 26.45
CA GLU A 55 -14.91 17.38 25.24
C GLU A 55 -13.59 18.13 25.12
N ALA A 56 -12.62 17.52 24.44
CA ALA A 56 -11.36 18.17 24.10
C ALA A 56 -10.76 17.57 22.83
N GLU A 57 -10.23 18.45 21.97
CA GLU A 57 -9.30 18.09 20.90
C GLU A 57 -7.87 18.24 21.43
N ILE A 58 -7.13 17.14 21.45
CA ILE A 58 -5.71 17.13 21.81
C ILE A 58 -4.91 17.04 20.52
N THR A 59 -4.09 18.06 20.24
CA THR A 59 -3.26 18.16 19.04
C THR A 59 -1.77 18.03 19.36
N GLU A 60 -0.92 18.08 18.33
CA GLU A 60 0.54 17.99 18.43
C GLU A 60 1.03 16.66 19.02
N LEU A 61 0.24 15.59 18.83
CA LEU A 61 0.64 14.24 19.18
C LEU A 61 1.61 13.69 18.11
N ILE A 62 2.49 12.80 18.54
CA ILE A 62 3.38 12.04 17.66
C ILE A 62 2.60 10.90 17.00
N PRO A 63 2.74 10.66 15.69
CA PRO A 63 2.09 9.54 15.00
C PRO A 63 2.49 8.15 15.52
N GLY A 64 1.57 7.19 15.40
CA GLY A 64 1.72 5.79 15.82
C GLY A 64 2.29 5.60 17.22
N THR A 65 1.96 6.49 18.15
CA THR A 65 2.52 6.51 19.50
C THR A 65 1.41 6.28 20.52
N MET A 66 1.69 5.43 21.53
CA MET A 66 0.78 5.19 22.64
C MET A 66 0.73 6.38 23.59
N TYR A 67 -0.49 6.81 23.92
CA TYR A 67 -0.77 7.82 24.93
C TYR A 67 -1.76 7.28 25.96
N SER A 68 -1.59 7.69 27.20
CA SER A 68 -2.60 7.57 28.25
C SER A 68 -3.21 8.95 28.48
N PHE A 69 -4.54 9.04 28.38
CA PHE A 69 -5.28 10.27 28.62
C PHE A 69 -6.09 10.11 29.89
N ARG A 70 -5.87 10.97 30.87
CA ARG A 70 -6.64 11.01 32.11
C ARG A 70 -7.41 12.32 32.22
N VAL A 71 -8.73 12.24 32.41
CA VAL A 71 -9.60 13.40 32.54
C VAL A 71 -10.20 13.45 33.94
N SER A 72 -10.07 14.60 34.62
CA SER A 72 -10.63 14.84 35.96
C SER A 72 -11.46 16.12 35.95
N ALA A 73 -12.61 16.12 36.63
CA ALA A 73 -13.39 17.33 36.83
C ALA A 73 -12.76 18.19 37.94
N VAL A 74 -12.73 19.50 37.74
CA VAL A 74 -12.18 20.49 38.67
C VAL A 74 -13.30 21.45 39.07
N ALA A 75 -13.48 21.64 40.37
CA ALA A 75 -14.53 22.49 40.90
C ALA A 75 -14.28 23.98 40.56
N ALA A 76 -15.28 24.83 40.83
CA ALA A 76 -15.21 26.26 40.52
C ALA A 76 -14.10 27.03 41.27
N ASP A 77 -13.48 26.45 42.30
CA ASP A 77 -12.29 27.01 42.95
C ASP A 77 -11.00 26.81 42.15
N HIS A 78 -11.04 26.02 41.06
CA HIS A 78 -9.91 25.67 40.21
C HIS A 78 -8.79 24.88 40.93
N GLU A 79 -9.08 24.32 42.11
CA GLU A 79 -8.11 23.57 42.93
C GLU A 79 -8.63 22.19 43.32
N THR A 80 -9.93 22.06 43.62
CA THR A 80 -10.50 20.78 44.07
C THR A 80 -10.81 19.88 42.88
N GLU A 81 -10.11 18.76 42.77
CA GLU A 81 -10.24 17.80 41.67
C GLU A 81 -10.97 16.53 42.11
N GLY A 82 -11.88 16.08 41.24
CA GLY A 82 -12.56 14.80 41.37
C GLY A 82 -11.73 13.61 40.90
N GLU A 83 -12.25 12.42 41.18
CA GLU A 83 -11.71 11.18 40.63
C GLU A 83 -11.72 11.20 39.09
N GLY A 84 -10.53 10.96 38.52
CA GLY A 84 -10.30 10.98 37.07
C GLY A 84 -10.54 9.63 36.39
N SER A 85 -10.96 9.67 35.13
CA SER A 85 -11.08 8.50 34.25
C SER A 85 -9.93 8.47 33.23
N SER A 86 -9.50 7.28 32.82
CA SER A 86 -8.38 7.11 31.88
C SER A 86 -8.71 6.24 30.68
N ILE A 87 -8.10 6.55 29.53
CA ILE A 87 -8.10 5.72 28.32
C ILE A 87 -6.69 5.68 27.72
N ASP A 88 -6.29 4.51 27.23
CA ASP A 88 -5.02 4.30 26.53
C ASP A 88 -5.29 3.99 25.05
N LEU A 89 -4.58 4.67 24.14
CA LEU A 89 -4.70 4.40 22.71
C LEU A 89 -3.45 4.83 21.95
N TYR A 90 -3.27 4.27 20.76
CA TYR A 90 -2.27 4.73 19.80
C TYR A 90 -2.87 5.81 18.90
N THR A 91 -2.11 6.87 18.60
CA THR A 91 -2.39 7.69 17.42
C THR A 91 -2.19 6.87 16.16
N LYS A 92 -2.83 7.25 15.05
CA LYS A 92 -2.61 6.57 13.78
C LYS A 92 -1.17 6.80 13.28
N PRO A 93 -0.52 5.81 12.66
CA PRO A 93 0.67 6.05 11.86
C PRO A 93 0.42 7.10 10.77
N SER A 94 1.48 7.80 10.36
CA SER A 94 1.44 8.60 9.14
C SER A 94 1.19 7.72 7.92
N PRO A 95 0.68 8.31 6.83
CA PRO A 95 0.49 7.59 5.58
C PRO A 95 1.78 6.93 5.10
N VAL A 96 1.64 5.78 4.46
CA VAL A 96 2.73 5.19 3.67
C VAL A 96 3.03 6.11 2.48
N LEU A 97 4.33 6.40 2.27
CA LEU A 97 4.83 7.25 1.21
C LEU A 97 5.75 6.46 0.28
N ASP A 98 5.96 6.98 -0.93
CA ASP A 98 6.88 6.45 -1.94
C ASP A 98 6.72 4.94 -2.19
N LEU A 99 5.46 4.44 -2.15
CA LEU A 99 5.17 3.06 -2.50
C LEU A 99 5.48 2.83 -3.98
N LYS A 100 6.43 1.95 -4.24
CA LYS A 100 6.89 1.63 -5.59
C LYS A 100 7.25 0.16 -5.74
N ALA A 101 7.16 -0.33 -6.97
CA ALA A 101 7.69 -1.63 -7.34
C ALA A 101 9.14 -1.48 -7.81
N GLU A 102 10.08 -2.00 -7.01
CA GLU A 102 11.50 -2.08 -7.39
C GLU A 102 11.75 -3.17 -8.43
N TYR A 103 10.93 -4.22 -8.39
CA TYR A 103 11.00 -5.31 -9.34
C TYR A 103 9.61 -5.80 -9.70
N VAL A 104 9.37 -5.97 -10.99
CA VAL A 104 8.18 -6.62 -11.55
C VAL A 104 8.64 -7.80 -12.38
N GLY A 105 8.35 -8.99 -11.88
CA GLY A 105 8.63 -10.27 -12.51
C GLY A 105 7.38 -10.92 -13.08
N VAL A 106 7.56 -12.17 -13.51
CA VAL A 106 6.50 -13.00 -14.09
C VAL A 106 5.50 -13.46 -13.03
N ASN A 107 6.00 -13.93 -11.88
CA ASN A 107 5.20 -14.46 -10.77
C ASN A 107 5.43 -13.73 -9.44
N SER A 108 6.22 -12.65 -9.44
CA SER A 108 6.54 -11.91 -8.22
C SER A 108 6.73 -10.42 -8.48
N VAL A 109 6.50 -9.64 -7.41
CA VAL A 109 6.71 -8.20 -7.36
C VAL A 109 7.42 -7.86 -6.06
N ASN A 110 8.46 -7.03 -6.12
CA ASN A 110 9.11 -6.49 -4.92
C ASN A 110 8.67 -5.05 -4.73
N LEU A 111 8.02 -4.78 -3.61
CA LEU A 111 7.57 -3.46 -3.22
C LEU A 111 8.50 -2.87 -2.18
N THR A 112 8.72 -1.56 -2.26
CA THR A 112 9.34 -0.76 -1.20
C THR A 112 8.51 0.47 -0.92
N TRP A 113 8.60 0.98 0.30
CA TRP A 113 7.89 2.18 0.74
C TRP A 113 8.62 2.85 1.90
N MET A 114 8.07 3.95 2.41
CA MET A 114 8.60 4.68 3.55
C MET A 114 7.47 5.19 4.46
N VAL A 115 7.75 5.32 5.75
CA VAL A 115 6.90 6.05 6.70
C VAL A 115 7.76 7.03 7.49
N ASN A 116 7.38 8.30 7.48
CA ASN A 116 8.14 9.39 8.11
C ASN A 116 7.69 9.65 9.55
N ASP A 117 7.72 8.60 10.37
CA ASP A 117 7.35 8.69 11.78
C ASP A 117 8.53 8.41 12.71
N PRO A 118 8.64 9.13 13.84
CA PRO A 118 9.60 8.81 14.89
C PRO A 118 9.39 7.41 15.49
N ALA A 119 8.16 6.89 15.45
CA ALA A 119 7.78 5.59 16.01
C ALA A 119 7.82 4.43 14.97
N SER A 120 8.24 4.70 13.73
CA SER A 120 8.17 3.75 12.60
C SER A 120 8.93 2.44 12.82
N ASN A 121 9.96 2.45 13.66
CA ASN A 121 10.73 1.25 14.03
C ASN A 121 9.89 0.17 14.74
N SER A 122 8.71 0.54 15.27
CA SER A 122 7.81 -0.38 15.97
C SER A 122 6.67 -0.92 15.10
N TYR A 123 6.57 -0.45 13.85
CA TYR A 123 5.44 -0.78 13.00
C TYR A 123 5.57 -2.15 12.36
N THR A 124 4.41 -2.75 12.12
CA THR A 124 4.25 -3.77 11.08
C THR A 124 3.49 -3.15 9.91
N TYR A 125 3.57 -3.79 8.74
CA TYR A 125 2.91 -3.33 7.54
C TYR A 125 1.92 -4.38 7.08
N ARG A 126 0.69 -3.95 6.78
CA ARG A 126 -0.35 -4.78 6.17
C ARG A 126 -0.36 -4.51 4.68
N ILE A 127 -0.33 -5.58 3.89
CA ILE A 127 -0.27 -5.50 2.43
C ILE A 127 -1.49 -6.24 1.88
N GLU A 128 -2.40 -5.50 1.26
CA GLU A 128 -3.53 -6.03 0.50
C GLU A 128 -3.13 -6.21 -0.96
N VAL A 129 -3.25 -7.43 -1.48
CA VAL A 129 -3.03 -7.77 -2.87
C VAL A 129 -4.37 -8.11 -3.51
N VAL A 130 -4.82 -7.27 -4.43
CA VAL A 130 -6.14 -7.37 -5.04
C VAL A 130 -6.02 -7.72 -6.51
N ARG A 131 -6.79 -8.73 -6.95
CA ARG A 131 -6.96 -9.13 -8.35
C ARG A 131 -8.44 -9.31 -8.63
N GLY A 132 -9.06 -8.35 -9.32
CA GLY A 132 -10.51 -8.33 -9.51
C GLY A 132 -11.24 -8.32 -8.16
N THR A 133 -11.99 -9.37 -7.85
CA THR A 133 -12.68 -9.53 -6.55
C THR A 133 -11.89 -10.35 -5.53
N SER A 134 -10.74 -10.91 -5.91
CA SER A 134 -9.90 -11.72 -5.02
C SER A 134 -8.98 -10.82 -4.21
N VAL A 135 -8.92 -11.03 -2.90
CA VAL A 135 -8.07 -10.29 -1.96
C VAL A 135 -7.18 -11.26 -1.18
N ARG A 136 -5.88 -10.98 -1.14
CA ARG A 136 -4.89 -11.69 -0.31
C ARG A 136 -4.21 -10.69 0.61
N ASN A 137 -4.17 -10.99 1.91
CA ASN A 137 -3.49 -10.17 2.90
C ASN A 137 -2.12 -10.77 3.25
N LEU A 138 -1.11 -9.92 3.35
CA LEU A 138 0.25 -10.23 3.78
C LEU A 138 0.67 -9.25 4.87
N THR A 139 1.76 -9.59 5.58
CA THR A 139 2.36 -8.70 6.57
C THR A 139 3.87 -8.63 6.36
N SER A 140 4.47 -7.48 6.68
CA SER A 140 5.93 -7.29 6.70
C SER A 140 6.33 -6.53 7.96
N SER A 141 7.48 -6.88 8.54
CA SER A 141 8.07 -6.15 9.68
C SER A 141 9.07 -5.07 9.25
N VAL A 142 9.27 -4.91 7.94
CA VAL A 142 10.19 -3.94 7.33
C VAL A 142 9.47 -3.23 6.18
N PRO A 143 9.93 -2.04 5.74
CA PRO A 143 9.24 -1.26 4.71
C PRO A 143 9.50 -1.76 3.28
N GLU A 144 9.52 -3.09 3.13
CA GLU A 144 9.67 -3.81 1.87
C GLU A 144 8.98 -5.16 1.95
N ALA A 145 8.57 -5.68 0.80
CA ALA A 145 8.03 -7.04 0.69
C ALA A 145 8.21 -7.61 -0.72
N GLU A 146 8.56 -8.88 -0.79
CA GLU A 146 8.41 -9.70 -2.00
C GLU A 146 7.05 -10.40 -1.95
N ILE A 147 6.23 -10.15 -2.96
CA ILE A 147 4.94 -10.82 -3.15
C ILE A 147 5.12 -11.85 -4.26
N THR A 148 4.92 -13.13 -3.93
CA THR A 148 5.07 -14.25 -4.86
C THR A 148 3.73 -14.90 -5.19
N GLU A 149 3.76 -15.93 -6.05
CA GLU A 149 2.58 -16.68 -6.50
C GLU A 149 1.57 -15.81 -7.27
N LEU A 150 2.08 -14.76 -7.93
CA LEU A 150 1.29 -13.94 -8.84
C LEU A 150 1.15 -14.66 -10.19
N ILE A 151 0.09 -14.32 -10.91
CA ILE A 151 -0.19 -14.88 -12.23
C ILE A 151 0.49 -13.99 -13.28
N PRO A 152 1.17 -14.54 -14.30
CA PRO A 152 1.77 -13.77 -15.39
C PRO A 152 0.79 -12.85 -16.12
N GLY A 153 1.30 -11.72 -16.61
CA GLY A 153 0.57 -10.74 -17.43
C GLY A 153 -0.76 -10.27 -16.84
N THR A 154 -0.88 -10.25 -15.52
CA THR A 154 -2.12 -9.98 -14.80
C THR A 154 -2.00 -8.69 -14.00
N MET A 155 -3.05 -7.87 -14.04
CA MET A 155 -3.15 -6.65 -13.24
C MET A 155 -3.41 -6.96 -11.77
N TYR A 156 -2.63 -6.32 -10.89
CA TYR A 156 -2.81 -6.35 -9.45
C TYR A 156 -2.82 -4.92 -8.90
N SER A 157 -3.66 -4.71 -7.88
CA SER A 157 -3.63 -3.54 -7.01
C SER A 157 -2.96 -3.95 -5.70
N PHE A 158 -1.88 -3.28 -5.32
CA PHE A 158 -1.19 -3.48 -4.05
C PHE A 158 -1.44 -2.28 -3.14
N ARG A 159 -2.02 -2.50 -1.97
CA ARG A 159 -2.24 -1.46 -0.95
C ARG A 159 -1.42 -1.78 0.29
N VAL A 160 -0.65 -0.82 0.78
CA VAL A 160 0.21 -0.98 1.96
C VAL A 160 -0.16 0.05 3.01
N SER A 161 -0.38 -0.38 4.25
CA SER A 161 -0.63 0.47 5.41
C SER A 161 0.29 0.11 6.57
N ALA A 162 0.69 1.11 7.35
CA ALA A 162 1.42 0.91 8.60
C ALA A 162 0.44 0.59 9.73
N VAL A 163 0.86 -0.29 10.64
CA VAL A 163 0.10 -0.73 11.79
C VAL A 163 0.99 -0.62 13.03
N THR A 164 0.45 -0.05 14.10
CA THR A 164 1.17 0.09 15.37
C THR A 164 1.39 -1.26 16.08
N ALA A 165 2.18 -1.24 17.15
CA ALA A 165 2.59 -2.43 17.90
C ALA A 165 1.44 -3.21 18.55
N ASP A 166 0.25 -2.61 18.68
CA ASP A 166 -0.98 -3.28 19.09
C ASP A 166 -1.60 -4.16 17.99
N ASN A 167 -1.10 -4.09 16.76
CA ASN A 167 -1.63 -4.72 15.54
C ASN A 167 -3.08 -4.32 15.20
N GLU A 168 -3.57 -3.23 15.76
CA GLU A 168 -4.95 -2.77 15.60
C GLU A 168 -5.03 -1.39 14.95
N THR A 169 -4.20 -0.44 15.38
CA THR A 169 -4.28 0.93 14.88
C THR A 169 -3.56 1.07 13.53
N GLU A 170 -4.36 1.08 12.47
CA GLU A 170 -3.92 1.17 11.08
C GLU A 170 -3.91 2.64 10.58
N GLY A 171 -2.81 3.02 9.95
CA GLY A 171 -2.64 4.31 9.29
C GLY A 171 -3.31 4.36 7.91
N GLU A 172 -3.20 5.50 7.24
CA GLU A 172 -3.65 5.60 5.85
C GLU A 172 -2.75 4.77 4.92
N GLY A 173 -3.37 3.94 4.09
CA GLY A 173 -2.65 3.08 3.15
C GLY A 173 -2.39 3.78 1.81
N SER A 174 -1.26 3.47 1.18
CA SER A 174 -0.95 3.87 -0.20
C SER A 174 -1.15 2.69 -1.15
N SER A 175 -1.54 2.97 -2.40
CA SER A 175 -1.79 1.93 -3.41
C SER A 175 -0.96 2.13 -4.68
N ILE A 176 -0.61 1.03 -5.35
CA ILE A 176 -0.05 1.00 -6.69
C ILE A 176 -0.69 -0.12 -7.52
N ASP A 177 -0.99 0.17 -8.78
CA ASP A 177 -1.52 -0.78 -9.74
C ASP A 177 -0.48 -1.11 -10.80
N LEU A 178 -0.26 -2.39 -11.07
CA LEU A 178 0.67 -2.82 -12.12
C LEU A 178 0.34 -4.21 -12.67
N TYR A 179 0.82 -4.49 -13.88
CA TYR A 179 0.81 -5.81 -14.47
C TYR A 179 2.08 -6.57 -14.09
N THR A 180 1.95 -7.85 -13.75
CA THR A 180 3.09 -8.77 -13.79
C THR A 180 3.56 -8.96 -15.22
N LYS A 181 4.83 -9.34 -15.41
CA LYS A 181 5.34 -9.64 -16.74
C LYS A 181 4.66 -10.88 -17.32
N PRO A 182 4.35 -10.89 -18.62
CA PRO A 182 4.05 -12.12 -19.33
C PRO A 182 5.19 -13.15 -19.16
N GLY A 183 4.82 -14.42 -19.15
CA GLY A 183 5.74 -15.53 -19.26
C GLY A 183 6.49 -15.52 -20.61
N PRO A 184 7.55 -16.34 -20.72
CA PRO A 184 8.37 -16.36 -21.91
C PRO A 184 7.59 -16.88 -23.12
N VAL A 185 7.95 -16.39 -24.30
CA VAL A 185 7.53 -16.99 -25.56
C VAL A 185 8.23 -18.34 -25.75
N LEU A 186 7.45 -19.38 -26.03
CA LEU A 186 7.90 -20.75 -26.21
C LEU A 186 7.76 -21.18 -27.67
N ASP A 187 8.54 -22.19 -28.06
CA ASP A 187 8.47 -22.85 -29.37
C ASP A 187 8.46 -21.87 -30.57
N LEU A 188 9.21 -20.78 -30.45
CA LEU A 188 9.39 -19.84 -31.56
C LEU A 188 10.09 -20.55 -32.72
N LYS A 189 9.44 -20.57 -33.89
CA LYS A 189 9.97 -21.21 -35.09
C LYS A 189 9.49 -20.52 -36.35
N ALA A 190 10.26 -20.67 -37.42
CA ALA A 190 9.83 -20.33 -38.77
C ALA A 190 9.09 -21.54 -39.38
N GLU A 191 7.77 -21.43 -39.55
CA GLU A 191 6.95 -22.42 -40.25
C GLU A 191 7.20 -22.39 -41.76
N TYR A 192 7.46 -21.20 -42.29
CA TYR A 192 7.74 -21.01 -43.70
C TYR A 192 8.86 -20.00 -43.92
N VAL A 193 9.79 -20.33 -44.81
CA VAL A 193 10.87 -19.45 -45.26
C VAL A 193 10.76 -19.31 -46.77
N GLY A 194 10.28 -18.15 -47.20
CA GLY A 194 10.13 -17.77 -48.61
C GLY A 194 11.33 -16.97 -49.12
N VAL A 195 11.20 -16.47 -50.35
CA VAL A 195 12.25 -15.67 -51.00
C VAL A 195 12.36 -14.27 -50.38
N THR A 196 11.22 -13.69 -49.97
CA THR A 196 11.14 -12.33 -49.40
C THR A 196 10.25 -12.26 -48.15
N SER A 197 9.85 -13.41 -47.60
CA SER A 197 9.02 -13.48 -46.41
C SER A 197 9.36 -14.67 -45.52
N VAL A 198 9.04 -14.56 -44.23
CA VAL A 198 9.12 -15.63 -43.25
C VAL A 198 7.83 -15.63 -42.43
N SER A 199 7.22 -16.80 -42.24
CA SER A 199 6.08 -16.98 -41.33
C SER A 199 6.57 -17.56 -40.02
N LEU A 200 6.34 -16.84 -38.93
CA LEU A 200 6.73 -17.21 -37.58
C LEU A 200 5.51 -17.70 -36.81
N THR A 201 5.70 -18.73 -35.99
CA THR A 201 4.73 -19.17 -34.98
C THR A 201 5.43 -19.37 -33.64
N TRP A 202 4.66 -19.21 -32.57
CA TRP A 202 5.12 -19.40 -31.21
C TRP A 202 3.97 -19.78 -30.28
N MET A 203 4.24 -19.98 -29.00
CA MET A 203 3.25 -20.29 -27.97
C MET A 203 3.52 -19.53 -26.68
N VAL A 204 2.47 -19.25 -25.91
CA VAL A 204 2.57 -18.75 -24.53
C VAL A 204 1.57 -19.52 -23.68
N ASN A 205 2.03 -20.07 -22.55
CA ASN A 205 1.24 -20.95 -21.68
C ASN A 205 0.58 -20.23 -20.50
N ASP A 206 0.55 -18.90 -20.55
CA ASP A 206 -0.07 -18.09 -19.49
C ASP A 206 -1.59 -18.14 -19.56
N SER A 207 -2.23 -18.18 -18.40
CA SER A 207 -3.70 -18.10 -18.32
C SER A 207 -4.27 -16.77 -18.83
N ALA A 208 -3.47 -15.70 -18.83
CA ALA A 208 -3.84 -14.37 -19.31
C ALA A 208 -3.49 -14.11 -20.78
N SER A 209 -2.92 -15.11 -21.49
CA SER A 209 -2.37 -14.96 -22.85
C SER A 209 -3.36 -14.42 -23.89
N ASN A 210 -4.66 -14.65 -23.72
CA ASN A 210 -5.71 -14.11 -24.60
C ASN A 210 -5.76 -12.57 -24.64
N SER A 211 -5.15 -11.90 -23.66
CA SER A 211 -5.09 -10.43 -23.58
C SER A 211 -3.79 -9.83 -24.09
N TYR A 212 -2.83 -10.67 -24.50
CA TYR A 212 -1.50 -10.21 -24.87
C TYR A 212 -1.46 -9.69 -26.29
N THR A 213 -0.53 -8.77 -26.51
CA THR A 213 0.04 -8.49 -27.82
C THR A 213 1.47 -9.02 -27.87
N TYR A 214 2.02 -9.16 -29.07
CA TYR A 214 3.37 -9.67 -29.28
C TYR A 214 4.19 -8.63 -30.01
N ARG A 215 5.39 -8.33 -29.50
CA ARG A 215 6.36 -7.47 -30.16
C ARG A 215 7.38 -8.35 -30.88
N ILE A 216 7.60 -8.08 -32.15
CA ILE A 216 8.54 -8.81 -33.00
C ILE A 216 9.65 -7.86 -33.43
N GLU A 217 10.87 -8.13 -32.98
CA GLU A 217 12.10 -7.48 -33.43
C GLU A 217 12.70 -8.29 -34.59
N VAL A 218 12.84 -7.65 -35.76
CA VAL A 218 13.50 -8.21 -36.93
C VAL A 218 14.86 -7.53 -37.08
N VAL A 219 15.93 -8.30 -36.89
CA VAL A 219 17.31 -7.79 -36.87
C VAL A 219 18.08 -8.26 -38.09
N ARG A 220 18.74 -7.31 -38.77
CA ARG A 220 19.63 -7.55 -39.91
C ARG A 220 20.92 -6.76 -39.75
N GLY A 221 21.97 -7.41 -39.25
CA GLY A 221 23.20 -6.70 -38.87
C GLY A 221 22.90 -5.66 -37.79
N THR A 222 23.03 -4.37 -38.10
CA THR A 222 22.71 -3.26 -37.19
C THR A 222 21.30 -2.67 -37.40
N SER A 223 20.57 -3.11 -38.42
CA SER A 223 19.22 -2.63 -38.70
C SER A 223 18.19 -3.40 -37.87
N VAL A 224 17.28 -2.68 -37.21
CA VAL A 224 16.19 -3.24 -36.40
C VAL A 224 14.85 -2.72 -36.93
N ARG A 225 13.90 -3.61 -37.16
CA ARG A 225 12.50 -3.30 -37.52
C ARG A 225 11.58 -3.94 -36.49
N ASN A 226 10.70 -3.14 -35.89
CA ASN A 226 9.70 -3.61 -34.92
C ASN A 226 8.34 -3.80 -35.57
N LEU A 227 7.68 -4.89 -35.21
CA LEU A 227 6.34 -5.25 -35.64
C LEU A 227 5.52 -5.70 -34.42
N THR A 228 4.20 -5.75 -34.58
CA THR A 228 3.29 -6.22 -33.54
C THR A 228 2.32 -7.24 -34.10
N SER A 229 1.96 -8.25 -33.32
CA SER A 229 0.89 -9.20 -33.62
C SER A 229 -0.06 -9.33 -32.44
N SER A 230 -1.36 -9.50 -32.71
CA SER A 230 -2.38 -9.78 -31.68
C SER A 230 -2.63 -11.28 -31.49
N VAL A 231 -1.93 -12.13 -32.24
CA VAL A 231 -2.03 -13.59 -32.23
C VAL A 231 -0.63 -14.19 -32.21
N PRO A 232 -0.45 -15.46 -31.78
CA PRO A 232 0.87 -16.06 -31.63
C PRO A 232 1.50 -16.52 -32.97
N GLU A 233 1.31 -15.72 -34.01
CA GLU A 233 1.85 -15.91 -35.35
C GLU A 233 2.04 -14.56 -36.03
N ALA A 234 2.99 -14.48 -36.96
CA ALA A 234 3.20 -13.32 -37.81
C ALA A 234 3.84 -13.68 -39.14
N GLU A 235 3.40 -13.05 -40.22
CA GLU A 235 4.09 -13.07 -41.50
C GLU A 235 4.96 -11.81 -41.64
N ILE A 236 6.27 -12.01 -41.76
CA ILE A 236 7.25 -10.95 -41.96
C ILE A 236 7.57 -10.87 -43.45
N THR A 237 7.30 -9.74 -44.07
CA THR A 237 7.49 -9.52 -45.51
C THR A 237 8.60 -8.50 -45.79
N GLU A 238 8.89 -8.24 -47.08
CA GLU A 238 9.89 -7.27 -47.54
C GLU A 238 11.33 -7.64 -47.11
N LEU A 239 11.60 -8.93 -46.94
CA LEU A 239 12.93 -9.44 -46.64
C LEU A 239 13.77 -9.52 -47.92
N ILE A 240 15.08 -9.30 -47.75
CA ILE A 240 16.05 -9.45 -48.83
C ILE A 240 16.41 -10.94 -49.01
N PRO A 241 16.32 -11.49 -50.24
CA PRO A 241 16.68 -12.88 -50.50
C PRO A 241 18.13 -13.21 -50.10
N GLY A 242 18.35 -14.42 -49.58
CA GLY A 242 19.69 -14.92 -49.22
C GLY A 242 20.36 -14.18 -48.07
N THR A 243 19.61 -13.39 -47.29
CA THR A 243 20.14 -12.60 -46.17
C THR A 243 19.76 -13.22 -44.84
N MET A 244 20.72 -13.27 -43.90
CA MET A 244 20.47 -13.73 -42.54
C MET A 244 19.70 -12.67 -41.75
N TYR A 245 18.65 -13.10 -41.06
CA TYR A 245 17.90 -12.30 -40.09
C TYR A 245 17.89 -13.03 -38.75
N SER A 246 17.77 -12.28 -37.66
CA SER A 246 17.37 -12.83 -36.37
C SER A 246 16.01 -12.24 -36.00
N PHE A 247 15.15 -13.09 -35.45
CA PHE A 247 13.82 -12.71 -35.02
C PHE A 247 13.73 -12.88 -33.52
N ARG A 248 13.30 -11.83 -32.82
CA ARG A 248 13.00 -11.88 -31.40
C ARG A 248 11.54 -11.56 -31.16
N VAL A 249 10.85 -12.42 -30.41
CA VAL A 249 9.43 -12.25 -30.10
C VAL A 249 9.23 -12.23 -28.59
N SER A 250 8.56 -11.20 -28.09
CA SER A 250 8.18 -11.03 -26.68
C SER A 250 6.68 -10.83 -26.56
N ALA A 251 6.10 -11.37 -25.49
CA ALA A 251 4.72 -11.08 -25.12
C ALA A 251 4.65 -9.77 -24.34
N VAL A 252 3.58 -9.00 -24.56
CA VAL A 252 3.29 -7.74 -23.90
C VAL A 252 1.92 -7.86 -23.24
N ALA A 253 1.82 -7.47 -21.97
CA ALA A 253 0.57 -7.52 -21.22
C ALA A 253 -0.48 -6.55 -21.81
N ALA A 254 -1.70 -6.59 -21.26
CA ALA A 254 -2.84 -5.83 -21.76
C ALA A 254 -2.67 -4.29 -21.71
N ASP A 255 -1.72 -3.80 -20.91
CA ASP A 255 -1.33 -2.39 -20.86
C ASP A 255 -0.51 -1.94 -22.08
N ASN A 256 -0.06 -2.87 -22.93
CA ASN A 256 0.86 -2.65 -24.06
C ASN A 256 2.23 -2.07 -23.67
N GLU A 257 2.58 -2.11 -22.39
CA GLU A 257 3.82 -1.57 -21.85
C GLU A 257 4.66 -2.65 -21.16
N THR A 258 4.01 -3.53 -20.40
CA THR A 258 4.70 -4.55 -19.59
C THR A 258 5.12 -5.73 -20.47
N GLU A 259 6.38 -5.73 -20.89
CA GLU A 259 6.98 -6.74 -21.77
C GLU A 259 7.63 -7.89 -20.97
N GLY A 260 7.34 -9.11 -21.41
CA GLY A 260 7.92 -10.35 -20.91
C GLY A 260 9.29 -10.65 -21.53
N GLU A 261 9.84 -11.82 -21.20
CA GLU A 261 11.10 -12.26 -21.78
C GLU A 261 10.91 -12.66 -23.27
N GLY A 262 11.74 -12.08 -24.13
CA GLY A 262 11.72 -12.37 -25.57
C GLY A 262 12.50 -13.63 -25.94
N SER A 263 11.92 -14.47 -26.79
CA SER A 263 12.57 -15.64 -27.41
C SER A 263 13.15 -15.29 -28.77
N SER A 264 14.26 -15.91 -29.18
CA SER A 264 14.95 -15.56 -30.45
C SER A 264 15.28 -16.79 -31.30
N ILE A 265 15.21 -16.62 -32.63
CA ILE A 265 15.70 -17.57 -33.65
C ILE A 265 16.50 -16.87 -34.76
#